data_AF-A0A7S1EEE9-F1
#
_entry.id   AF-A0A7S1EEE9-F1
#
_cell.length_a   1.000
_cell.length_b   1.000
_cell.length_c   1.000
_cell.angle_alpha   90.00
_cell.angle_beta   90.00
_cell.angle_gamma   90.00
#
_symmetry.space_group_name_H-M   'P 1'
#
loop_
_entity.id
_entity.type
_entity.pdbx_description
1 polymer ?
#
loop_
_entity_poly.entity_id
_entity_poly.type
_entity_poly.pdbx_seq_one_letter_code
_entity_poly.pdbx_strand_id
1 'polypeptide(L)'
;AIAFYNGDSHERREAGRRFGAITDNARRLFNYERGLGFFTKTYRYLAQVVPAVVIGPRYLAGKAEMGAVSQTFFSFVHVLNDLSIVVNEFSGPNGISSFSAGV
;
A
#
# COMPACT_ATOMS: atom_id res chain seq x y z
N ALA A 1 -46.86 -3.25 -13.41
CA ALA A 1 -46.74 -2.41 -14.62
C ALA A 1 -45.81 -1.24 -14.30
N ILE A 2 -44.52 -1.33 -14.68
CA ILE A 2 -43.54 -0.25 -14.55
C ILE A 2 -42.80 -0.11 -15.90
N ALA A 3 -43.55 0.06 -16.98
CA ALA A 3 -43.00 0.22 -18.33
C ALA A 3 -43.79 1.23 -19.18
N PHE A 4 -44.58 2.10 -18.56
CA PHE A 4 -45.39 3.08 -19.27
C PHE A 4 -45.49 4.37 -18.47
N TYR A 5 -44.38 5.07 -18.35
CA TYR A 5 -44.39 6.52 -18.21
C TYR A 5 -43.08 7.05 -18.77
N ASN A 6 -43.13 8.27 -19.27
CA ASN A 6 -42.10 9.04 -19.98
C ASN A 6 -40.80 9.30 -19.15
N GLY A 7 -40.41 8.39 -18.27
CA GLY A 7 -39.29 8.46 -17.33
C GLY A 7 -37.97 7.91 -17.88
N ASP A 8 -37.98 7.34 -19.09
CA ASP A 8 -36.82 6.69 -19.73
C ASP A 8 -35.58 7.60 -19.76
N SER A 9 -35.76 8.90 -19.98
CA SER A 9 -34.67 9.89 -19.95
C SER A 9 -34.25 10.33 -18.54
N HIS A 10 -35.14 10.25 -17.55
CA HIS A 10 -34.87 10.57 -16.15
C HIS A 10 -34.16 9.40 -15.45
N GLU A 11 -34.62 8.18 -15.70
CA GLU A 11 -34.07 6.94 -15.19
C GLU A 11 -32.70 6.63 -15.81
N ARG A 12 -32.50 6.90 -17.11
CA ARG A 12 -31.17 6.86 -17.74
C ARG A 12 -30.20 7.89 -17.16
N ARG A 13 -30.66 9.10 -16.83
CA ARG A 13 -29.82 10.13 -16.17
C ARG A 13 -29.43 9.70 -14.77
N GLU A 14 -30.36 9.16 -14.00
CA GLU A 14 -30.09 8.69 -12.64
C GLU A 14 -29.16 7.46 -12.65
N ALA A 15 -29.37 6.52 -13.57
CA ALA A 15 -28.49 5.38 -13.78
C ALA A 15 -27.09 5.82 -14.20
N GLY A 16 -26.96 6.79 -15.12
CA GLY A 16 -25.68 7.38 -15.52
C GLY A 16 -24.96 8.09 -14.37
N ARG A 17 -25.70 8.82 -13.53
CA ARG A 17 -25.16 9.49 -12.34
C ARG A 17 -24.62 8.49 -11.32
N ARG A 18 -25.38 7.42 -11.02
CA ARG A 18 -24.95 6.36 -10.10
C ARG A 18 -23.78 5.56 -10.66
N PHE A 19 -23.80 5.24 -11.95
CA PHE A 19 -22.69 4.56 -12.62
C PHE A 19 -21.43 5.42 -12.60
N GLY A 20 -21.53 6.72 -12.87
CA GLY A 20 -20.43 7.67 -12.75
C GLY A 20 -19.85 7.69 -11.33
N ALA A 21 -20.70 7.78 -10.31
CA ALA A 21 -20.28 7.75 -8.90
C ALA A 21 -19.55 6.45 -8.53
N ILE A 22 -20.03 5.29 -8.98
CA ILE A 22 -19.37 4.00 -8.76
C ILE A 22 -18.01 3.98 -9.47
N THR A 23 -17.94 4.46 -10.71
CA THR A 23 -16.70 4.47 -11.50
C THR A 23 -15.65 5.39 -10.89
N ASP A 24 -16.05 6.55 -10.38
CA ASP A 24 -15.16 7.49 -9.71
C ASP A 24 -14.68 6.96 -8.35
N ASN A 25 -15.56 6.30 -7.60
CA ASN A 25 -15.16 5.62 -6.37
C ASN A 25 -14.16 4.48 -6.64
N ALA A 26 -14.42 3.66 -7.67
CA ALA A 26 -13.51 2.59 -8.08
C ALA A 26 -12.14 3.16 -8.50
N ARG A 27 -12.11 4.28 -9.24
CA ARG A 27 -10.85 4.96 -9.60
C ARG A 27 -10.09 5.46 -8.37
N ARG A 28 -10.79 6.03 -7.39
CA ARG A 28 -10.16 6.44 -6.12
C ARG A 28 -9.55 5.24 -5.41
N LEU A 29 -10.31 4.15 -5.26
CA LEU A 29 -9.83 2.92 -4.64
C LEU A 29 -8.59 2.37 -5.35
N PHE A 30 -8.61 2.26 -6.69
CA PHE A 30 -7.45 1.80 -7.45
C PHE A 30 -6.22 2.71 -7.27
N ASN A 31 -6.40 4.02 -7.14
CA ASN A 31 -5.29 4.94 -6.90
C ASN A 31 -4.68 4.74 -5.50
N TYR A 32 -5.52 4.54 -4.48
CA TYR A 32 -5.06 4.21 -3.13
C TYR A 32 -4.34 2.86 -3.08
N GLU A 33 -4.92 1.82 -3.67
CA GLU A 33 -4.32 0.49 -3.74
C GLU A 33 -2.98 0.50 -4.49
N ARG A 34 -2.88 1.30 -5.57
CA ARG A 34 -1.61 1.48 -6.30
C ARG A 34 -0.56 2.18 -5.46
N GLY A 35 -0.92 3.28 -4.79
CA GLY A 35 0.01 4.03 -3.93
C GLY A 35 0.51 3.17 -2.77
N LEU A 36 -0.41 2.49 -2.09
CA LEU A 36 -0.09 1.56 -1.01
C LEU A 36 0.76 0.39 -1.53
N GLY A 37 0.33 -0.28 -2.59
CA GLY A 37 1.06 -1.40 -3.19
C GLY A 37 2.46 -1.03 -3.68
N PHE A 38 2.65 0.18 -4.23
CA PHE A 38 3.97 0.69 -4.60
C PHE A 38 4.85 0.88 -3.37
N PHE A 39 4.34 1.54 -2.32
CA PHE A 39 5.08 1.75 -1.09
C PHE A 39 5.43 0.40 -0.43
N THR A 40 4.47 -0.51 -0.31
CA THR A 40 4.64 -1.82 0.32
C THR A 40 5.68 -2.67 -0.41
N LYS A 41 5.63 -2.70 -1.74
CA LYS A 41 6.63 -3.42 -2.53
C LYS A 41 8.00 -2.76 -2.43
N THR A 42 8.07 -1.43 -2.54
CA THR A 42 9.34 -0.69 -2.53
C THR A 42 10.07 -0.86 -1.20
N TYR A 43 9.43 -0.67 -0.05
CA TYR A 43 10.12 -0.83 1.23
C TYR A 43 10.58 -2.28 1.45
N ARG A 44 9.79 -3.27 1.02
CA ARG A 44 10.16 -4.69 1.11
C ARG A 44 11.37 -5.03 0.24
N TYR A 45 11.47 -4.47 -0.97
CA TYR A 45 12.63 -4.65 -1.84
C TYR A 45 13.88 -3.94 -1.30
N LEU A 46 13.72 -2.71 -0.78
CA LEU A 46 14.82 -1.97 -0.15
C LEU A 46 15.41 -2.72 1.04
N ALA A 47 14.58 -3.45 1.80
CA ALA A 47 15.02 -4.31 2.90
C ALA A 47 16.08 -5.34 2.52
N GLN A 48 16.12 -5.76 1.26
CA GLN A 48 17.04 -6.79 0.77
C GLN A 48 18.20 -6.17 -0.01
N VAL A 49 17.92 -5.16 -0.83
CA VAL A 49 18.92 -4.54 -1.71
C VAL A 49 19.89 -3.64 -0.94
N VAL A 50 19.37 -2.81 -0.03
CA VAL A 50 20.21 -1.83 0.69
C VAL A 50 21.28 -2.51 1.56
N PRO A 51 20.97 -3.53 2.38
CA PRO A 51 22.00 -4.22 3.18
C PRO A 51 23.08 -4.83 2.29
N ALA A 52 22.68 -5.47 1.19
CA ALA A 52 23.59 -6.13 0.26
C ALA A 52 24.59 -5.16 -0.35
N VAL A 53 24.13 -3.97 -0.78
CA VAL A 53 24.97 -2.92 -1.36
C VAL A 53 25.93 -2.33 -0.32
N VAL A 54 25.51 -2.21 0.94
CA VAL A 54 26.33 -1.62 2.02
C VAL A 54 27.42 -2.59 2.50
N ILE A 55 27.08 -3.86 2.76
CA ILE A 55 28.03 -4.83 3.32
C ILE A 55 28.84 -5.57 2.25
N GLY A 56 28.30 -5.70 1.03
CA GLY A 56 28.91 -6.45 -0.08
C GLY A 56 30.37 -6.08 -0.34
N PRO A 57 30.71 -4.80 -0.55
CA PRO A 57 32.10 -4.39 -0.78
C PRO A 57 33.03 -4.72 0.38
N ARG A 58 32.55 -4.64 1.63
CA ARG A 58 33.35 -4.96 2.83
C ARG A 58 33.57 -6.46 2.98
N TYR A 59 32.55 -7.26 2.69
CA TYR A 59 32.64 -8.73 2.69
C TYR A 59 33.59 -9.22 1.60
N LEU A 60 33.43 -8.73 0.36
CA LEU A 60 34.31 -9.08 -0.77
C LEU A 60 35.76 -8.61 -0.57
N ALA A 61 35.98 -7.52 0.19
CA ALA A 61 37.30 -7.06 0.57
C ALA A 61 37.91 -7.84 1.76
N GLY A 62 37.23 -8.87 2.29
CA GLY A 62 37.68 -9.63 3.45
C GLY A 62 37.68 -8.86 4.77
N LYS A 63 37.05 -7.68 4.81
CA LYS A 63 36.98 -6.78 5.99
C LYS A 63 35.74 -7.01 6.85
N ALA A 64 34.85 -7.91 6.42
CA ALA A 64 33.65 -8.28 7.14
C ALA A 64 33.46 -9.80 7.07
N GLU A 65 33.10 -10.40 8.20
CA GLU A 65 32.78 -11.81 8.30
C GLU A 65 31.34 -12.09 7.89
N MET A 66 31.03 -13.35 7.60
CA MET A 66 29.66 -13.79 7.28
C MET A 66 28.67 -13.43 8.40
N GLY A 67 29.10 -13.40 9.67
CA GLY A 67 28.29 -12.95 10.80
C GLY A 67 27.87 -11.48 10.69
N ALA A 68 28.78 -10.60 10.26
CA ALA A 68 28.48 -9.19 10.06
C ALA A 68 27.51 -8.95 8.89
N VAL A 69 27.56 -9.81 7.86
CA VAL A 69 26.58 -9.81 6.77
C VAL A 69 25.19 -10.11 7.32
N SER A 70 25.01 -11.24 8.01
CA SER A 70 23.73 -11.61 8.62
C SER A 70 23.20 -10.54 9.59
N GLN A 71 24.06 -10.00 10.45
CA GLN A 71 23.68 -8.94 11.39
C GLN A 71 23.20 -7.68 10.66
N THR A 72 23.88 -7.27 9.58
CA THR A 72 23.47 -6.12 8.78
C THR A 72 22.05 -6.35 8.22
N PHE A 73 21.78 -7.51 7.63
CA PHE A 73 20.45 -7.84 7.12
C PHE A 73 19.38 -7.79 8.22
N PHE A 74 19.63 -8.41 9.37
CA PHE A 74 18.68 -8.39 10.48
C PHE A 74 18.42 -6.99 11.03
N SER A 75 19.45 -6.15 11.17
CA SER A 75 19.29 -4.76 11.64
C SER A 75 18.43 -3.93 10.69
N PHE A 76 18.60 -4.07 9.37
CA PHE A 76 17.76 -3.36 8.40
C PHE A 76 16.31 -3.85 8.42
N VAL A 77 16.08 -5.16 8.52
CA VAL A 77 14.73 -5.73 8.67
C VAL A 77 14.07 -5.21 9.96
N HIS A 78 14.81 -5.14 11.06
CA HIS A 78 14.31 -4.64 12.34
C HIS A 78 13.87 -3.16 12.22
N VAL A 79 14.73 -2.29 11.69
CA VAL A 79 14.42 -0.86 11.49
C VAL A 79 13.20 -0.68 10.58
N LEU A 80 13.08 -1.47 9.51
CA LEU A 80 11.93 -1.42 8.62
C LEU A 80 10.64 -1.91 9.28
N ASN A 81 10.73 -2.91 10.15
CA ASN A 81 9.60 -3.38 10.93
C ASN A 81 9.15 -2.32 11.94
N ASP A 82 10.08 -1.67 12.63
CA ASP A 82 9.80 -0.59 13.58
C ASP A 82 9.12 0.61 12.89
N LEU A 83 9.58 0.97 11.67
CA LEU A 83 8.92 1.97 10.83
C LEU A 83 7.54 1.52 10.32
N SER A 84 7.35 0.21 10.10
CA SER A 84 6.09 -0.35 9.65
C SER A 84 5.03 -0.37 10.75
N ILE A 85 5.40 -0.29 12.03
CA ILE A 85 4.42 -0.12 13.12
C ILE A 85 3.56 1.12 12.87
N VAL A 86 4.17 2.24 12.47
CA VAL A 86 3.41 3.47 12.15
C VAL A 86 2.41 3.21 11.03
N VAL A 87 2.82 2.56 9.93
CA VAL A 87 1.92 2.27 8.80
C VAL A 87 0.83 1.27 9.16
N ASN A 88 1.17 0.23 9.94
CA ASN A 88 0.24 -0.79 10.41
C ASN A 88 -0.78 -0.23 11.41
N GLU A 89 -0.40 0.71 12.26
CA GLU A 89 -1.34 1.32 13.22
C GLU A 89 -2.26 2.36 12.60
N PHE A 90 -1.85 2.94 11.45
CA PHE A 90 -2.74 3.79 10.66
C PHE A 90 -3.63 2.98 9.69
N SER A 91 -3.18 1.82 9.20
CA SER A 91 -3.85 1.05 8.11
C SER A 91 -4.42 -0.32 8.53
N GLY A 92 -4.18 -0.75 9.76
CA GLY A 92 -4.63 -2.04 10.29
C GLY A 92 -6.12 -2.08 10.62
N PRO A 93 -6.69 -3.28 10.88
CA PRO A 93 -8.12 -3.45 11.18
C PRO A 93 -8.62 -2.66 12.41
N ASN A 94 -7.71 -2.25 13.30
CA ASN A 94 -7.98 -1.43 14.49
C ASN A 94 -7.36 -0.03 14.39
N GLY A 95 -6.84 0.36 13.21
CA GLY A 95 -6.08 1.58 13.03
C GLY A 95 -6.96 2.83 12.95
N ILE A 96 -6.37 3.98 13.23
CA ILE A 96 -7.05 5.30 13.28
C ILE A 96 -7.84 5.60 11.98
N SER A 97 -7.45 5.01 10.83
CA SER A 97 -8.22 5.12 9.58
C SER A 97 -9.63 4.54 9.68
N SER A 98 -9.89 3.47 10.46
CA SER A 98 -11.25 2.93 10.65
C SER A 98 -12.14 3.88 11.44
N PHE A 99 -11.56 4.64 12.37
CA PHE A 99 -12.25 5.74 13.05
C PHE A 99 -12.53 6.94 12.12
N SER A 100 -11.69 7.18 11.10
CA SER A 100 -11.89 8.24 10.12
C SER A 100 -12.80 7.87 8.93
N ALA A 101 -12.95 6.56 8.66
CA ALA A 101 -13.70 6.03 7.52
C ALA A 101 -15.21 5.82 7.78
N GLY A 102 -15.71 6.19 8.96
CA GLY A 102 -17.12 6.56 9.14
C GLY A 102 -17.90 5.74 10.16
N VAL A 103 -18.91 6.29 10.87
CA VAL A 103 -19.70 7.54 10.69
C VAL A 103 -20.01 7.99 9.27
#